data_AF-A0A7C7FZN9-F1
#
_entry.id   AF-A0A7C7FZN9-F1
#
_cell.length_a   1.000
_cell.length_b   1.000
_cell.length_c   1.000
_cell.angle_alpha   90.00
_cell.angle_beta   90.00
_cell.angle_gamma   90.00
#
_symmetry.space_group_name_H-M   'P 1'
#
loop_
_entity.id
_entity.type
_entity.pdbx_description
1 polymer ?
#
loop_
_entity_poly.entity_id
_entity_poly.type
_entity_poly.pdbx_seq_one_letter_code
_entity_poly.pdbx_strand_id
1 'polypeptide(L)' 'VIKAIFKEGNPAGIKAMLQHLNICEDYVRLPLVSASKELKNEIYSLVAELDVTPV' A
#
# COMPACT_ATOMS: atom_id res chain seq x y z
N VAL A 1 -5.21 4.65 -8.06
CA VAL A 1 -4.39 4.59 -6.82
C VAL A 1 -5.09 5.16 -5.59
N ILE A 2 -5.49 6.44 -5.56
CA ILE A 2 -6.07 7.10 -4.37
C ILE A 2 -7.25 6.31 -3.77
N LYS A 3 -8.19 5.84 -4.59
CA LYS A 3 -9.31 5.01 -4.10
C LYS A 3 -8.85 3.70 -3.44
N ALA A 4 -7.79 3.07 -3.94
CA ALA A 4 -7.28 1.81 -3.41
C ALA A 4 -6.59 2.00 -2.05
N ILE A 5 -5.75 3.04 -1.89
CA ILE A 5 -5.05 3.28 -0.61
C ILE A 5 -6.00 3.60 0.55
N PHE A 6 -7.24 4.01 0.26
CA PHE A 6 -8.31 4.28 1.23
C PHE A 6 -9.40 3.19 1.26
N LYS A 7 -9.23 2.08 0.54
CA LYS A 7 -10.23 1.01 0.44
C LYS A 7 -10.37 0.22 1.74
N GLU A 8 -9.29 0.13 2.51
CA GLU A 8 -9.25 -0.41 3.87
C GLU A 8 -8.90 0.68 4.88
N GLY A 9 -8.89 0.33 6.18
CA GLY A 9 -8.58 1.26 7.25
C GLY A 9 -7.19 1.90 7.11
N ASN A 10 -7.10 3.22 7.30
CA ASN A 10 -5.83 3.91 7.36
C ASN A 10 -5.03 3.49 8.60
N PRO A 11 -3.69 3.32 8.52
CA PRO A 11 -2.80 3.63 7.40
C PRO A 11 -2.41 2.41 6.54
N ALA A 12 -3.21 1.33 6.53
CA ALA A 12 -2.83 0.05 5.93
C ALA A 12 -2.53 0.16 4.42
N GLY A 13 -3.43 0.78 3.66
CA GLY A 13 -3.30 0.91 2.20
C GLY A 13 -2.14 1.83 1.77
N ILE A 14 -1.99 3.00 2.41
CA ILE A 14 -0.87 3.91 2.09
C ILE A 14 0.48 3.27 2.44
N LYS A 15 0.57 2.52 3.55
CA LYS A 15 1.81 1.80 3.91
C LYS A 15 2.15 0.68 2.93
N ALA A 16 1.16 -0.05 2.42
CA ALA A 16 1.39 -1.04 1.37
C ALA A 16 1.97 -0.39 0.09
N MET A 17 1.46 0.79 -0.30
CA MET A 17 2.00 1.55 -1.42
C MET A 17 3.45 2.01 -1.17
N LEU A 18 3.72 2.59 0.00
CA LEU A 18 5.06 3.09 0.36
C LEU A 18 6.09 1.97 0.50
N GLN A 19 5.69 0.79 0.97
CA GLN A 19 6.55 -0.40 0.97
C GLN A 19 6.96 -0.80 -0.43
N HIS A 20 6.03 -0.76 -1.38
CA HIS A 20 6.36 -1.10 -2.76
C HIS A 20 7.36 -0.11 -3.38
N LEU A 21 7.34 1.15 -2.95
CA LEU A 21 8.31 2.18 -3.34
C LEU A 21 9.61 2.15 -2.53
N ASN A 22 9.82 1.12 -1.70
CA ASN A 22 10.97 0.96 -0.78
C ASN A 22 11.13 2.11 0.25
N ILE A 23 10.06 2.85 0.56
CA ILE A 23 10.12 4.00 1.48
C ILE A 23 9.97 3.57 2.94
N CYS A 24 9.07 2.62 3.24
CA CYS A 24 8.86 2.12 4.60
C CYS A 24 8.27 0.71 4.62
N GLU A 25 8.40 -0.01 5.74
CA GLU A 25 7.71 -1.29 5.91
C GLU A 25 6.18 -1.13 6.04
N ASP A 26 5.43 -2.18 5.68
CA ASP A 26 3.97 -2.24 5.85
C ASP A 26 3.52 -2.63 7.26
N TYR A 27 4.48 -2.76 8.19
CA TYR A 27 4.22 -3.02 9.59
C TYR A 27 3.37 -1.92 10.22
N VAL A 28 2.28 -2.32 10.88
CA VAL A 28 1.42 -1.45 11.68
C VAL A 28 1.36 -1.96 13.11
N ARG A 29 1.20 -1.04 14.06
CA ARG A 29 1.03 -1.39 15.48
C ARG A 29 -0.42 -1.77 15.73
N LEU A 30 -0.63 -2.74 16.60
CA LEU A 30 -1.96 -3.06 17.11
C LEU A 30 -2.64 -1.80 17.69
N PRO A 31 -3.97 -1.64 17.53
CA PRO A 31 -4.93 -2.66 17.07
C PRO A 31 -5.08 -2.78 15.55
N LEU A 32 -4.25 -2.07 14.77
CA LEU A 32 -4.33 -2.06 13.31
C LEU A 32 -3.79 -3.37 12.71
N VAL A 33 -4.31 -3.70 11.54
CA VAL A 33 -3.86 -4.84 10.73
C VAL A 33 -3.32 -4.33 9.40
N SER A 34 -2.30 -5.01 8.87
CA SER A 34 -1.76 -4.70 7.55
C SER A 34 -2.81 -4.93 6.47
N ALA A 35 -2.64 -4.27 5.33
CA ALA A 35 -3.57 -4.38 4.21
C ALA A 35 -3.70 -5.84 3.74
N SER A 36 -4.89 -6.22 3.29
CA SER A 36 -5.12 -7.56 2.74
C SER A 36 -4.20 -7.86 1.54
N LYS A 37 -3.97 -9.15 1.26
CA LYS A 37 -3.14 -9.56 0.12
C LYS A 37 -3.75 -9.09 -1.21
N GLU A 38 -5.06 -9.12 -1.29
CA GLU A 38 -5.85 -8.67 -2.44
C GLU A 38 -5.63 -7.17 -2.67
N LEU A 39 -5.74 -6.35 -1.61
CA LEU A 39 -5.52 -4.91 -1.72
C LEU A 39 -4.07 -4.57 -2.05
N LYS A 40 -3.10 -5.28 -1.48
CA LYS A 40 -1.67 -5.10 -1.81
C LYS A 40 -1.39 -5.34 -3.30
N ASN A 41 -1.95 -6.41 -3.87
CA ASN A 41 -1.80 -6.72 -5.29
C ASN A 41 -2.46 -5.65 -6.18
N GLU A 42 -3.66 -5.18 -5.82
CA GLU A 42 -4.35 -4.09 -6.53
C GLU A 42 -3.52 -2.80 -6.52
N ILE A 43 -2.96 -2.42 -5.36
CA ILE A 43 -2.09 -1.25 -5.22
C ILE A 43 -0.82 -1.42 -6.05
N TYR A 44 -0.20 -2.60 -6.06
CA TYR A 44 1.01 -2.89 -6.85
C TYR A 44 0.76 -2.65 -8.35
N SER A 45 -0.29 -3.25 -8.91
CA SER A 45 -0.63 -3.06 -10.34
C SER A 45 -0.88 -1.59 -10.66
N LEU A 46 -1.62 -0.90 -9.80
CA LEU A 46 -1.95 0.51 -9.95
C LEU A 46 -0.74 1.45 -9.84
N VAL A 47 0.28 1.10 -9.04
CA VAL A 47 1.53 1.87 -8.92
C VAL A 47 2.45 1.62 -10.10
N ALA A 48 2.53 0.38 -10.58
CA ALA A 48 3.31 0.03 -11.77
C ALA A 48 2.84 0.79 -13.02
N GLU A 49 1.53 1.04 -13.14
CA GLU A 49 0.95 1.85 -14.24
C GLU A 49 1.35 3.35 -14.18
N LEU A 50 1.76 3.86 -13.02
CA LEU A 50 2.11 5.28 -12.85
C LEU A 50 3.57 5.60 -13.23
N ASP A 51 4.33 4.63 -13.72
CA ASP A 51 5.75 4.76 -14.09
C ASP A 51 6.60 5.38 -12.95
N VAL A 52 6.24 5.08 -11.71
CA VAL A 52 6.95 5.55 -10.53
C VAL A 52 8.10 4.58 -10.26
N THR A 53 9.33 5.05 -10.48
CA THR A 53 10.53 4.27 -10.14
C THR A 53 10.59 4.09 -8.62
N PRO A 54 10.71 2.84 -8.11
CA PRO A 54 11.06 2.59 -6.72
C PRO A 54 12.38 3.30 -6.40
N VAL A 55 12.45 3.98 -5.26
CA VAL A 55 13.67 4.69 -4.81
C VAL A 55 14.65 3.69 -4.19
#